data_AF-A0A2M7U5G6-F1
#
_entry.id   AF-A0A2M7U5G6-F1
#
_cell.length_a   1.000
_cell.length_b   1.000
_cell.length_c   1.000
_cell.angle_alpha   90.00
_cell.angle_beta   90.00
_cell.angle_gamma   90.00
#
_symmetry.space_group_name_H-M   'P 1'
#
loop_
_entity.id
_entity.type
_entity.pdbx_description
1 polymer ?
#
loop_
_entity_poly.entity_id
_entity_poly.type
_entity_poly.pdbx_seq_one_letter_code
_entity_poly.pdbx_strand_id
1 'polypeptide(L)'
;MTKRTIKNKQFDPFKNLVLDEYEQELETSIEKGEWKQVPNSEKRKKELEQAARNTLDLRKSKRITFRIKQGDLAKFKARAEQRNIPYQTLLGALIRDYVEGEYKITL
;
A
#
# COMPACT_ATOMS: atom_id res chain seq x y z
N MET A 1 -34.56 -22.35 -35.50
CA MET A 1 -34.96 -21.63 -34.28
C MET A 1 -33.86 -20.65 -33.91
N THR A 2 -34.23 -19.38 -33.78
CA THR A 2 -33.38 -18.19 -33.93
C THR A 2 -32.52 -17.93 -32.68
N LYS A 3 -31.21 -17.73 -32.84
CA LYS A 3 -30.29 -17.35 -31.77
C LYS A 3 -30.63 -15.93 -31.29
N ARG A 4 -31.01 -15.77 -30.01
CA ARG A 4 -31.22 -14.46 -29.39
C ARG A 4 -29.86 -13.82 -29.08
N THR A 5 -29.52 -12.77 -29.80
CA THR A 5 -28.35 -11.92 -29.52
C THR A 5 -28.68 -11.01 -28.33
N ILE A 6 -28.08 -11.26 -27.17
CA ILE A 6 -28.19 -10.38 -26.01
C ILE A 6 -27.28 -9.17 -26.28
N LYS A 7 -27.89 -8.02 -26.59
CA LYS A 7 -27.16 -6.74 -26.67
C LYS A 7 -26.74 -6.33 -25.27
N ASN A 8 -25.44 -6.40 -24.97
CA ASN A 8 -24.88 -5.85 -23.74
C ASN A 8 -25.05 -4.32 -23.79
N LYS A 9 -26.03 -3.79 -23.07
CA LYS A 9 -26.22 -2.34 -22.95
C LYS A 9 -25.19 -1.83 -21.96
N GLN A 10 -24.32 -0.94 -22.41
CA GLN A 10 -23.27 -0.33 -21.60
C GLN A 10 -23.92 0.37 -20.40
N PHE A 11 -23.70 -0.15 -19.20
CA PHE A 11 -24.11 0.48 -17.96
C PHE A 11 -23.13 1.62 -17.69
N ASP A 12 -23.61 2.85 -17.82
CA ASP A 12 -22.88 4.03 -17.40
C ASP A 12 -23.26 4.36 -15.96
N PRO A 13 -22.35 4.16 -14.98
CA PRO A 13 -22.62 4.43 -13.57
C PRO A 13 -22.81 5.92 -13.28
N PHE A 14 -22.50 6.81 -14.22
CA PHE A 14 -22.54 8.26 -14.06
C PHE A 14 -23.79 8.91 -14.68
N LYS A 15 -24.73 8.10 -15.17
CA LYS A 15 -25.95 8.61 -15.77
C LYS A 15 -26.81 9.36 -14.74
N ASN A 16 -26.99 10.67 -14.96
CA ASN A 16 -27.67 11.62 -14.07
C ASN A 16 -26.88 11.99 -12.79
N LEU A 17 -25.55 11.91 -12.82
CA LEU A 17 -24.72 12.46 -11.75
C LEU A 17 -24.86 14.00 -11.74
N VAL A 18 -25.24 14.57 -10.60
CA VAL A 18 -25.22 16.02 -10.38
C VAL A 18 -23.85 16.35 -9.83
N LEU A 19 -23.01 16.92 -10.69
CA LEU A 19 -21.68 17.38 -10.32
C LEU A 19 -21.77 18.65 -9.46
N ASP A 20 -20.94 18.76 -8.45
CA ASP A 20 -20.79 20.02 -7.71
C ASP A 20 -20.05 21.09 -8.54
N GLU A 21 -20.01 22.33 -8.06
CA GLU A 21 -19.41 23.45 -8.80
C GLU A 21 -17.93 23.19 -9.15
N TYR A 22 -17.18 22.53 -8.26
CA TYR A 22 -15.77 22.21 -8.46
C TYR A 22 -15.57 21.12 -9.51
N GLU A 23 -16.39 20.07 -9.46
CA GLU A 23 -16.38 18.98 -10.43
C GLU A 23 -16.79 19.46 -11.83
N GLN A 24 -17.77 20.36 -11.93
CA GLN A 24 -18.15 20.99 -13.21
C GLN A 24 -17.04 21.88 -13.79
N GLU A 25 -16.34 22.63 -12.94
CA GLU A 25 -15.16 23.42 -13.36
C GLU A 25 -14.05 22.52 -13.89
N LEU A 26 -13.78 21.38 -13.24
CA LEU A 26 -12.79 20.40 -13.69
C LEU A 26 -13.18 19.78 -15.04
N GLU A 27 -14.43 19.36 -15.20
CA GLU A 27 -14.94 18.80 -16.46
C GLU A 27 -14.80 19.81 -17.61
N THR A 28 -15.20 21.06 -17.34
CA THR A 28 -15.08 22.16 -18.31
C THR A 28 -13.62 22.47 -18.66
N SER A 29 -12.71 22.45 -17.69
CA SER A 29 -11.27 22.70 -17.90
C SER A 29 -10.60 21.58 -18.70
N ILE A 30 -11.05 20.33 -18.52
CA ILE A 30 -10.63 19.18 -19.33
C ILE A 30 -11.13 19.30 -20.77
N GLU A 31 -12.41 19.62 -20.98
CA GLU A 31 -13.01 19.81 -22.31
C GLU A 31 -12.37 20.97 -23.09
N LYS A 32 -11.98 22.05 -22.39
CA LYS A 32 -11.25 23.18 -22.95
C LYS A 32 -9.80 22.85 -23.35
N GLY A 33 -9.31 21.66 -23.02
CA GLY A 33 -7.96 21.20 -23.39
C GLY A 33 -6.83 21.96 -22.68
N GLU A 34 -7.12 22.57 -21.53
CA GLU A 34 -6.15 23.32 -20.72
C GLU A 34 -5.07 22.40 -20.13
N TRP A 35 -5.41 21.13 -19.94
CA TRP A 35 -4.52 20.11 -19.40
C TRP A 35 -3.71 19.45 -20.51
N LYS A 36 -2.45 19.85 -20.66
CA LYS A 36 -1.50 19.20 -21.55
C LYS A 36 -0.69 18.16 -20.78
N GLN A 37 -0.47 16.99 -21.39
CA GLN A 37 0.43 16.00 -20.80
C GLN A 37 1.81 16.61 -20.58
N VAL A 38 2.34 16.43 -19.37
CA VAL A 38 3.69 16.87 -19.01
C VAL A 38 4.69 16.21 -19.97
N PRO A 39 5.69 16.95 -20.49
CA PRO A 39 6.74 16.34 -21.29
C PRO A 39 7.38 15.18 -20.52
N ASN A 40 7.61 14.04 -21.19
CA ASN A 40 8.22 12.84 -20.61
C ASN A 40 7.35 12.07 -19.60
N SER A 41 6.01 12.18 -19.72
CA SER A 41 5.01 11.47 -18.91
C SER A 41 5.28 9.95 -18.80
N GLU A 42 5.68 9.29 -19.88
CA GLU A 42 6.01 7.86 -19.88
C GLU A 42 7.22 7.50 -19.03
N LYS A 43 8.30 8.30 -19.07
CA LYS A 43 9.48 8.07 -18.22
C LYS A 43 9.11 8.31 -16.76
N ARG A 44 8.39 9.39 -16.48
CA ARG A 44 7.95 9.72 -15.11
C ARG A 44 7.02 8.65 -14.54
N LYS A 45 6.12 8.12 -15.36
CA LYS A 45 5.23 7.00 -15.00
C LYS A 45 6.03 5.75 -14.64
N LYS A 46 7.03 5.39 -15.45
CA LYS A 46 7.92 4.25 -15.15
C LYS A 46 8.71 4.45 -13.85
N GLU A 47 9.24 5.65 -13.62
CA GLU A 47 9.94 5.98 -12.36
C GLU A 47 9.02 5.81 -11.14
N LEU A 48 7.81 6.36 -11.22
CA LEU A 48 6.80 6.26 -10.15
C LEU A 48 6.36 4.81 -9.93
N GLU A 49 6.15 4.05 -11.01
CA GLU A 49 5.79 2.65 -10.93
C GLU A 49 6.90 1.82 -10.27
N GLN A 50 8.16 2.07 -10.62
CA GLN A 50 9.30 1.39 -10.00
C GLN A 50 9.42 1.77 -8.51
N ALA A 51 9.25 3.03 -8.16
CA ALA A 51 9.27 3.49 -6.78
C ALA A 51 8.13 2.85 -5.95
N ALA A 52 6.93 2.74 -6.53
CA ALA A 52 5.81 2.06 -5.92
C ALA A 52 6.10 0.56 -5.72
N ARG A 53 6.63 -0.13 -6.74
CA ARG A 53 7.02 -1.55 -6.66
C ARG A 53 8.07 -1.79 -5.56
N ASN A 54 9.12 -0.98 -5.53
CA ASN A 54 10.17 -1.07 -4.51
C ASN A 54 9.58 -0.88 -3.09
N THR A 55 8.68 0.08 -2.91
CA THR A 55 8.03 0.34 -1.62
C THR A 55 7.12 -0.81 -1.20
N LEU A 56 6.38 -1.38 -2.15
CA LEU A 56 5.53 -2.55 -1.90
C LEU A 56 6.36 -3.79 -1.56
N ASP A 57 7.46 -4.02 -2.26
CA ASP A 57 8.36 -5.15 -2.02
C ASP A 57 9.03 -5.07 -0.65
N LEU A 58 9.43 -3.87 -0.21
CA LEU A 58 9.96 -3.65 1.15
C LEU A 58 8.90 -3.83 2.25
N ARG A 59 7.61 -3.63 1.92
CA ARG A 59 6.49 -3.86 2.85
C ARG A 59 6.06 -5.33 2.91
N LYS A 60 6.50 -6.18 1.99
CA LYS A 60 6.18 -7.61 2.02
C LYS A 60 6.86 -8.28 3.20
N SER A 61 6.09 -9.05 3.97
CA SER A 61 6.64 -9.87 5.06
C SER A 61 7.45 -11.04 4.50
N LYS A 62 8.71 -11.20 4.94
CA LYS A 62 9.56 -12.36 4.63
C LYS A 62 9.75 -13.20 5.89
N ARG A 63 9.66 -14.53 5.76
CA ARG A 63 9.89 -15.46 6.88
C ARG A 63 11.39 -15.57 7.20
N ILE A 64 11.71 -15.51 8.49
CA ILE A 64 13.07 -15.72 9.01
C ILE A 64 13.02 -16.87 10.02
N THR A 65 13.94 -17.83 9.91
CA THR A 65 14.10 -18.93 10.87
C THR A 65 15.35 -18.67 11.68
N PHE A 66 15.24 -18.61 13.01
CA PHE A 66 16.38 -18.54 13.92
C PHE A 66 16.12 -19.39 15.16
N ARG A 67 17.21 -19.82 15.82
CA ARG A 67 17.15 -20.59 17.06
C ARG A 67 17.37 -19.63 18.25
N ILE A 68 16.50 -19.74 19.24
CA ILE A 68 16.57 -18.98 20.51
C ILE A 68 16.59 -19.96 21.68
N LYS A 69 17.25 -19.59 22.77
CA LYS A 69 17.21 -20.36 24.02
C LYS A 69 15.79 -20.37 24.58
N GLN A 70 15.34 -21.51 25.11
CA GLN A 70 13.97 -21.63 25.64
C GLN A 70 13.69 -20.64 26.78
N GLY A 71 14.67 -20.43 27.67
CA GLY A 71 14.54 -19.46 28.77
C GLY A 71 14.36 -18.02 28.29
N ASP A 72 15.04 -17.63 27.22
CA ASP A 72 14.92 -16.28 26.65
C ASP A 72 13.57 -16.11 25.94
N LEU A 73 13.10 -17.14 25.24
CA LEU A 73 11.76 -17.14 24.63
C LEU A 73 10.66 -16.98 25.69
N ALA A 74 10.76 -17.68 26.83
CA ALA A 74 9.80 -17.56 27.93
C ALA A 74 9.76 -16.14 28.50
N LYS A 75 10.93 -15.55 28.80
CA LYS A 75 11.04 -14.16 29.28
C LYS A 75 10.50 -13.16 28.26
N PHE A 76 10.76 -13.40 26.98
CA PHE A 76 10.29 -12.53 25.90
C PHE A 76 8.76 -12.56 25.76
N LYS A 77 8.15 -13.75 25.84
CA LYS A 77 6.68 -13.90 25.86
C LYS A 77 6.06 -13.20 27.06
N ALA A 78 6.63 -13.36 28.25
CA ALA A 78 6.15 -12.66 29.45
C ALA A 78 6.17 -11.14 29.29
N ARG A 79 7.22 -10.57 28.67
CA ARG A 79 7.28 -9.12 28.36
C ARG A 79 6.24 -8.67 27.34
N ALA A 80 5.92 -9.52 26.36
CA ALA A 80 4.90 -9.23 25.38
C ALA A 80 3.49 -9.24 26.01
N GLU A 81 3.22 -10.23 26.87
CA GLU A 81 1.98 -10.33 27.65
C GLU A 81 1.79 -9.14 28.58
N GLN A 82 2.83 -8.68 29.29
CA GLN A 82 2.78 -7.47 30.12
C GLN A 82 2.34 -6.22 29.33
N ARG A 83 2.66 -6.17 28.04
CA ARG A 83 2.32 -5.06 27.14
C ARG A 83 1.03 -5.31 26.35
N ASN A 84 0.31 -6.40 26.60
CA ASN A 84 -0.88 -6.84 25.86
C ASN A 84 -0.67 -6.90 24.33
N ILE A 85 0.52 -7.31 23.88
CA ILE A 85 0.85 -7.48 22.46
C ILE A 85 1.33 -8.90 22.17
N PRO A 86 1.09 -9.43 20.95
CA PRO A 86 1.70 -10.68 20.53
C PRO A 86 3.22 -10.61 20.57
N TYR A 87 3.89 -11.70 20.96
CA TYR A 87 5.35 -11.73 21.00
C TYR A 87 5.98 -11.48 19.62
N GLN A 88 5.33 -11.92 18.54
CA GLN A 88 5.79 -11.65 17.17
C GLN A 88 5.80 -10.14 16.87
N THR A 89 4.80 -9.40 17.38
CA THR A 89 4.71 -7.95 17.23
C THR A 89 5.82 -7.24 18.00
N LEU A 90 6.09 -7.66 19.24
CA LEU A 90 7.22 -7.14 20.02
C LEU A 90 8.56 -7.41 19.32
N LEU A 91 8.72 -8.58 18.70
CA LEU A 91 9.93 -8.93 17.97
C LEU A 91 10.11 -8.04 16.73
N GLY A 92 9.02 -7.79 16.00
CA GLY A 92 9.04 -6.89 14.85
C GLY A 92 9.37 -5.43 15.24
N ALA A 93 8.83 -4.95 16.36
CA ALA A 93 9.16 -3.63 16.90
C ALA A 93 10.65 -3.54 17.27
N LEU A 94 11.18 -4.53 17.99
CA LEU A 94 12.60 -4.55 18.37
C LEU A 94 13.53 -4.56 17.15
N ILE A 95 13.19 -5.31 16.09
CA ILE A 95 13.97 -5.30 14.85
C ILE A 95 13.92 -3.91 14.20
N ARG A 96 12.74 -3.27 14.16
CA ARG A 96 12.58 -1.93 13.61
C ARG A 96 13.39 -0.90 14.38
N ASP A 97 13.23 -0.85 15.70
CA ASP A 97 13.93 0.08 16.59
C ASP A 97 15.46 -0.10 16.48
N TYR A 98 15.93 -1.34 16.30
CA TYR A 98 17.35 -1.62 16.08
C TYR A 98 17.85 -1.11 14.72
N VAL A 99 17.08 -1.31 13.64
CA VAL A 99 17.44 -0.84 12.29
C VAL A 99 17.38 0.68 12.19
N GLU A 100 16.44 1.32 12.88
CA GLU A 100 16.27 2.77 12.92
C GLU A 100 17.29 3.47 13.85
N GLY A 101 18.05 2.70 14.65
CA GLY A 101 19.14 3.20 15.50
C GLY A 101 18.74 3.56 16.93
N GLU A 102 17.49 3.33 17.30
CA GLU A 102 16.91 3.62 18.62
C GLU A 102 17.29 2.56 19.68
N TYR A 103 17.91 1.45 19.28
CA TYR A 103 18.36 0.39 20.18
C TYR A 103 19.83 0.01 19.94
N LYS A 104 20.67 0.16 20.96
CA LYS A 104 22.08 -0.26 20.91
C LYS A 104 22.25 -1.69 21.41
N ILE A 105 22.86 -2.55 20.60
CA ILE A 105 23.32 -3.87 21.01
C ILE A 105 24.81 -3.77 21.35
N THR A 106 25.18 -4.14 22.58
CA THR A 106 26.57 -4.39 22.94
C THR A 106 26.89 -5.85 22.61
N LEU A 107 27.92 -6.07 21.79
CA LEU A 107 28.41 -7.38 21.37
C LEU A 107 29.63 -7.79 22.19
#